data_AF-A0A9W4A0V8-F1
#
_entry.id   AF-A0A9W4A0V8-F1
#
_cell.length_a   1.000
_cell.length_b   1.000
_cell.length_c   1.000
_cell.angle_alpha   90.00
_cell.angle_beta   90.00
_cell.angle_gamma   90.00
#
_symmetry.space_group_name_H-M   'P 1'
#
loop_
_entity.id
_entity.type
_entity.pdbx_description
1 polymer ?
#
loop_
_entity_poly.entity_id
_entity_poly.type
_entity_poly.pdbx_seq_one_letter_code
_entity_poly.pdbx_strand_id
1 'polypeptide(L)'
;MDQVTNTPETNQDSKCNGIEPYLQDGRKNDRVTHYYILDNNVLSDLAKLAREEQSSFKELMTCYKGTVFIVPEMVMEEAIRNLPGQQWVDEKYLNFYQVMSELHIPIYLESVEHNYQIFAEGYGSKEEAFLQYKEIALNSISNIAIQGELREAKSCKDIEKAYSQSLKDAGERFIFLYAHAMLQDKVNKISILSNEIKGVYNVWKANMRKGELLELVRVTSHEEYCEKLRPVSYNCILVNSLKKNPTLTSEQKKSLLQIMRDSKIIGRNVYYSQKSCNLVDTRADMNNEEFINFIEKHDDYKLAF
;
A
#
# COMPACT_ATOMS: atom_id res chain seq x y z
N MET A 1 15.51 5.57 53.84
CA MET A 1 15.92 6.18 52.55
C MET A 1 15.57 5.15 51.51
N ASP A 2 14.31 5.14 51.10
CA ASP A 2 13.78 4.14 50.18
C ASP A 2 14.07 4.63 48.76
N GLN A 3 14.84 3.82 48.03
CA GLN A 3 15.10 4.06 46.62
C GLN A 3 13.84 3.68 45.84
N VAL A 4 13.11 4.71 45.41
CA VAL A 4 12.05 4.58 44.41
C VAL A 4 12.71 4.20 43.09
N THR A 5 12.64 2.93 42.74
CA THR A 5 12.91 2.45 41.39
C THR A 5 11.79 2.94 40.48
N ASN A 6 12.06 4.00 39.73
CA ASN A 6 11.25 4.38 38.57
C ASN A 6 11.47 3.32 37.48
N THR A 7 10.65 2.29 37.50
CA THR A 7 10.39 1.46 36.31
C THR A 7 9.76 2.38 35.26
N PRO A 8 10.26 2.45 34.02
CA PRO A 8 9.53 3.14 32.98
C PRO A 8 8.26 2.35 32.71
N GLU A 9 7.10 2.94 33.03
CA GLU A 9 5.81 2.42 32.60
C GLU A 9 5.77 2.42 31.07
N THR A 10 6.02 1.26 30.47
CA THR A 10 5.64 0.94 29.10
C THR A 10 4.13 0.66 29.08
N ASN A 11 3.32 1.71 29.17
CA ASN A 11 1.92 1.69 28.77
C ASN A 11 1.72 2.83 27.76
N GLN A 12 2.20 2.62 26.53
CA GLN A 12 1.59 3.29 25.40
C GLN A 12 0.34 2.48 25.08
N ASP A 13 -0.82 2.99 25.51
CA ASP A 13 -2.11 2.48 25.05
C ASP A 13 -2.09 2.55 23.51
N SER A 14 -2.02 1.39 22.87
CA SER A 14 -2.16 1.25 21.42
C SER A 14 -3.47 1.95 21.02
N LYS A 15 -3.39 2.95 20.12
CA LYS A 15 -4.58 3.58 19.53
C LYS A 15 -5.31 2.64 18.56
N CYS A 16 -4.92 1.37 18.48
CA CYS A 16 -5.49 0.37 17.59
C CYS A 16 -6.34 -0.69 18.31
N ASN A 17 -6.55 -0.60 19.63
CA ASN A 17 -7.25 -1.63 20.42
C ASN A 17 -8.60 -2.08 19.82
N GLY A 18 -9.39 -1.17 19.23
CA GLY A 18 -10.68 -1.50 18.62
C GLY A 18 -10.59 -2.22 17.26
N ILE A 19 -9.48 -2.06 16.54
CA ILE A 19 -9.24 -2.71 15.24
C ILE A 19 -8.35 -3.96 15.34
N GLU A 20 -7.56 -4.09 16.41
CA GLU A 20 -6.68 -5.23 16.69
C GLU A 20 -7.33 -6.61 16.49
N PRO A 21 -8.58 -6.88 16.91
CA PRO A 21 -9.21 -8.19 16.69
C PRO A 21 -9.38 -8.60 15.22
N TYR A 22 -9.27 -7.64 14.30
CA TYR A 22 -9.43 -7.86 12.86
C TYR A 22 -8.09 -7.80 12.10
N LEU A 23 -7.01 -7.38 12.78
CA LEU A 23 -5.69 -7.37 12.21
C LEU A 23 -5.13 -8.79 12.23
N GLN A 24 -4.53 -9.19 11.11
CA GLN A 24 -3.69 -10.37 11.08
C GLN A 24 -2.25 -9.90 11.09
N ASP A 25 -1.48 -10.30 12.10
CA ASP A 25 -0.07 -9.92 12.20
C ASP A 25 0.79 -10.85 11.38
N GLY A 26 1.62 -10.26 10.51
CA GLY A 26 2.56 -10.99 9.67
C GLY A 26 1.84 -11.89 8.64
N ARG A 27 1.96 -11.54 7.36
CA ARG A 27 1.43 -12.40 6.30
C ARG A 27 2.12 -13.78 6.34
N LYS A 28 1.43 -14.81 5.86
CA LYS A 28 2.02 -16.14 5.65
C LYS A 28 2.69 -16.21 4.27
N ASN A 29 3.72 -17.05 4.14
CA ASN A 29 4.36 -17.35 2.86
C ASN A 29 3.54 -18.35 2.02
N ASP A 30 2.28 -17.99 1.78
CA ASP A 30 1.38 -18.78 0.96
C ASP A 30 1.57 -18.43 -0.53
N ARG A 31 1.26 -19.37 -1.43
CA ARG A 31 1.19 -19.09 -2.87
C ARG A 31 0.00 -18.19 -3.16
N VAL A 32 0.20 -16.89 -3.01
CA VAL A 32 -0.78 -15.85 -3.32
C VAL A 32 -0.54 -15.33 -4.73
N THR A 33 -1.63 -15.16 -5.48
CA THR A 33 -1.56 -14.67 -6.86
C THR A 33 -1.36 -13.16 -6.93
N HIS A 34 -1.83 -12.39 -5.94
CA HIS A 34 -1.73 -10.94 -5.96
C HIS A 34 -1.78 -10.32 -4.55
N TYR A 35 -0.74 -9.56 -4.20
CA TYR A 35 -0.73 -8.67 -3.03
C TYR A 35 -1.04 -7.21 -3.38
N TYR A 36 -1.76 -6.53 -2.49
CA TYR A 36 -2.03 -5.10 -2.54
C TYR A 36 -1.44 -4.41 -1.30
N ILE A 37 -0.43 -3.57 -1.49
CA ILE A 37 0.16 -2.77 -0.40
C ILE A 37 -0.53 -1.41 -0.38
N LEU A 38 -1.11 -1.04 0.75
CA LEU A 38 -1.90 0.18 0.93
C LEU A 38 -1.04 1.35 1.41
N ASP A 39 -1.17 2.49 0.73
CA ASP A 39 -0.80 3.82 1.24
C ASP A 39 -1.91 4.37 2.15
N ASN A 40 -1.55 5.25 3.10
CA ASN A 40 -2.43 5.96 4.02
C ASN A 40 -3.59 6.68 3.29
N ASN A 41 -3.30 7.35 2.17
CA ASN A 41 -4.34 8.06 1.42
C ASN A 41 -5.43 7.09 0.91
N VAL A 42 -5.02 5.94 0.40
CA VAL A 42 -5.96 4.94 -0.13
C VAL A 42 -6.65 4.19 1.00
N LEU A 43 -5.95 3.88 2.09
CA LEU A 43 -6.54 3.32 3.30
C LEU A 43 -7.66 4.24 3.85
N SER A 44 -7.41 5.56 3.90
CA SER A 44 -8.40 6.55 4.32
C SER A 44 -9.60 6.62 3.37
N ASP A 45 -9.39 6.61 2.05
CA ASP A 45 -10.47 6.62 1.04
C ASP A 45 -11.34 5.34 1.14
N LEU A 46 -10.72 4.17 1.28
CA LEU A 46 -11.42 2.89 1.46
C LEU A 46 -12.19 2.84 2.78
N ALA A 47 -11.59 3.37 3.86
CA ALA A 47 -12.22 3.39 5.17
C ALA A 47 -13.43 4.34 5.23
N LYS A 48 -13.33 5.49 4.54
CA LYS A 48 -14.47 6.38 4.32
C LYS A 48 -15.60 5.66 3.61
N LEU A 49 -15.30 4.93 2.53
CA LEU A 49 -16.30 4.19 1.77
C LEU A 49 -16.98 3.10 2.61
N ALA A 50 -16.21 2.33 3.38
CA ALA A 50 -16.75 1.30 4.26
C ALA A 50 -17.69 1.86 5.34
N ARG A 51 -17.45 3.09 5.80
CA ARG A 51 -18.29 3.79 6.77
C ARG A 51 -19.56 4.39 6.14
N GLU A 52 -19.40 5.10 5.03
CA GLU A 52 -20.48 5.93 4.45
C GLU A 52 -21.38 5.14 3.49
N GLU A 53 -20.83 4.14 2.78
CA GLU A 53 -21.55 3.35 1.77
C GLU A 53 -21.13 1.88 1.82
N GLN A 54 -21.43 1.22 2.94
CA GLN A 54 -20.97 -0.13 3.23
C GLN A 54 -21.35 -1.15 2.13
N SER A 55 -22.54 -1.05 1.54
CA SER A 55 -22.97 -1.93 0.44
C SER A 55 -22.06 -1.80 -0.78
N SER A 56 -21.74 -0.56 -1.16
CA SER A 56 -20.83 -0.29 -2.28
C SER A 56 -19.40 -0.72 -1.99
N PHE A 57 -18.94 -0.56 -0.74
CA PHE A 57 -17.65 -1.11 -0.30
C PHE A 57 -17.62 -2.63 -0.43
N LYS A 58 -18.68 -3.33 0.02
CA LYS A 58 -18.79 -4.80 -0.10
C LYS A 58 -18.74 -5.24 -1.55
N GLU A 59 -19.52 -4.61 -2.42
CA GLU A 59 -19.51 -4.88 -3.85
C GLU A 59 -18.11 -4.66 -4.45
N LEU A 60 -17.46 -3.54 -4.13
CA LEU A 60 -16.11 -3.26 -4.57
C LEU A 60 -15.13 -4.37 -4.16
N MET A 61 -15.14 -4.74 -2.89
CA MET A 61 -14.24 -5.74 -2.31
C MET A 61 -14.46 -7.15 -2.87
N THR A 62 -15.66 -7.48 -3.36
CA THR A 62 -15.89 -8.77 -4.05
C THR A 62 -15.04 -8.94 -5.32
N CYS A 63 -14.67 -7.84 -5.98
CA CYS A 63 -13.78 -7.86 -7.15
C CYS A 63 -12.33 -8.24 -6.80
N TYR A 64 -11.98 -8.27 -5.52
CA TYR A 64 -10.65 -8.54 -4.98
C TYR A 64 -10.62 -9.82 -4.13
N LYS A 65 -11.62 -10.70 -4.27
CA LYS A 65 -11.59 -12.04 -3.70
C LYS A 65 -10.38 -12.81 -4.24
N GLY A 66 -9.65 -13.46 -3.33
CA GLY A 66 -8.42 -14.20 -3.65
C GLY A 66 -7.15 -13.34 -3.70
N THR A 67 -7.24 -12.08 -3.30
CA THR A 67 -6.09 -11.18 -3.14
C THR A 67 -5.79 -10.97 -1.66
N VAL A 68 -4.59 -10.50 -1.34
CA VAL A 68 -4.18 -10.18 0.03
C VAL A 68 -3.82 -8.71 0.13
N PHE A 69 -4.34 -8.03 1.15
CA PHE A 69 -3.99 -6.65 1.46
C PHE A 69 -2.92 -6.59 2.55
N ILE A 70 -1.99 -5.65 2.42
CA ILE A 70 -0.94 -5.37 3.39
C ILE A 70 -1.00 -3.89 3.71
N VAL A 71 -1.01 -3.57 5.00
CA VAL A 71 -0.80 -2.24 5.52
C VAL A 71 0.56 -2.25 6.23
N PRO A 72 1.56 -1.51 5.73
CA PRO A 72 2.78 -1.32 6.50
C PRO A 72 2.47 -0.65 7.84
N GLU A 73 3.08 -1.14 8.92
CA GLU A 73 2.85 -0.61 10.27
C GLU A 73 3.07 0.91 10.34
N MET A 74 4.16 1.40 9.74
CA MET A 74 4.45 2.84 9.67
C MET A 74 3.33 3.65 8.96
N VAL A 75 2.69 3.07 7.95
CA VAL A 75 1.56 3.72 7.25
C VAL A 75 0.36 3.84 8.19
N MET A 76 0.07 2.80 8.97
CA MET A 76 -0.99 2.84 9.99
C MET A 76 -0.66 3.85 11.09
N GLU A 77 0.57 3.84 11.60
CA GLU A 77 1.03 4.78 12.62
C GLU A 77 0.87 6.23 12.15
N GLU A 78 1.29 6.56 10.93
CA GLU A 78 1.09 7.88 10.32
C GLU A 78 -0.40 8.24 10.22
N ALA A 79 -1.24 7.27 9.84
CA ALA A 79 -2.67 7.45 9.66
C ALA A 79 -3.42 7.77 10.97
N ILE A 80 -2.92 7.28 12.11
CA ILE A 80 -3.55 7.45 13.44
C ILE A 80 -2.83 8.45 14.34
N ARG A 81 -1.58 8.83 14.02
CA ARG A 81 -0.73 9.72 14.85
C ARG A 81 -1.46 10.97 15.31
N ASN A 82 -2.16 11.62 14.38
CA ASN A 82 -2.85 12.89 14.59
C ASN A 82 -4.28 12.74 15.13
N LEU A 83 -4.77 11.52 15.35
CA LEU A 83 -6.12 11.30 15.88
C LEU A 83 -6.11 11.44 17.42
N PRO A 84 -7.08 12.14 18.03
CA PRO A 84 -7.06 12.45 19.47
C PRO A 84 -7.07 11.23 20.41
N GLY A 85 -7.60 10.09 19.99
CA GLY A 85 -7.66 8.88 20.81
C GLY A 85 -8.36 7.72 20.10
N GLN A 86 -8.49 6.58 20.79
CA GLN A 86 -9.04 5.33 20.25
C GLN A 86 -10.40 5.50 19.55
N GLN A 87 -11.33 6.23 20.17
CA GLN A 87 -12.67 6.45 19.61
C GLN A 87 -12.62 7.01 18.18
N TRP A 88 -11.68 7.92 17.89
CA TRP A 88 -11.51 8.51 16.57
C TRP A 88 -10.90 7.54 15.56
N VAL A 89 -10.07 6.60 16.04
CA VAL A 89 -9.55 5.51 15.20
C VAL A 89 -10.69 4.56 14.84
N ASP A 90 -11.52 4.19 15.81
CA ASP A 90 -12.65 3.29 15.59
C ASP A 90 -13.67 3.91 14.63
N GLU A 91 -14.08 5.15 14.88
CA GLU A 91 -14.97 5.91 13.99
C GLU A 91 -14.43 5.99 12.55
N LYS A 92 -13.10 6.03 12.38
CA LYS A 92 -12.49 6.15 11.06
C LYS A 92 -12.29 4.82 10.36
N TYR A 93 -11.84 3.77 11.05
CA TYR A 93 -11.32 2.54 10.42
C TYR A 93 -12.04 1.25 10.84
N LEU A 94 -12.84 1.23 11.91
CA LEU A 94 -13.43 -0.02 12.41
C LEU A 94 -14.29 -0.74 11.36
N ASN A 95 -15.20 0.00 10.70
CA ASN A 95 -16.08 -0.58 9.68
C ASN A 95 -15.31 -1.19 8.51
N PHE A 96 -14.17 -0.60 8.14
CA PHE A 96 -13.31 -1.14 7.08
C PHE A 96 -12.80 -2.53 7.46
N TYR A 97 -12.18 -2.67 8.63
CA TYR A 97 -11.64 -3.94 9.09
C TYR A 97 -12.72 -4.99 9.36
N GLN A 98 -13.86 -4.58 9.95
CA GLN A 98 -15.01 -5.46 10.15
C GLN A 98 -15.53 -6.05 8.84
N VAL A 99 -15.70 -5.21 7.81
CA VAL A 99 -16.23 -5.67 6.53
C VAL A 99 -15.21 -6.52 5.77
N MET A 100 -13.91 -6.18 5.82
CA MET A 100 -12.86 -7.03 5.25
C MET A 100 -12.89 -8.43 5.87
N SER A 101 -13.05 -8.51 7.19
CA SER A 101 -13.19 -9.78 7.92
C SER A 101 -14.47 -10.55 7.55
N GLU A 102 -15.62 -9.87 7.50
CA GLU A 102 -16.91 -10.45 7.06
C GLU A 102 -16.82 -11.07 5.67
N LEU A 103 -16.10 -10.41 4.74
CA LEU A 103 -15.89 -10.87 3.37
C LEU A 103 -14.77 -11.92 3.24
N HIS A 104 -14.09 -12.24 4.33
CA HIS A 104 -12.93 -13.14 4.37
C HIS A 104 -11.80 -12.71 3.42
N ILE A 105 -11.57 -11.40 3.31
CA ILE A 105 -10.46 -10.85 2.54
C ILE A 105 -9.29 -10.61 3.49
N PRO A 106 -8.15 -11.30 3.30
CA PRO A 106 -7.01 -11.14 4.20
C PRO A 106 -6.44 -9.73 4.14
N ILE A 107 -6.25 -9.13 5.32
CA ILE A 107 -5.54 -7.87 5.49
C ILE A 107 -4.54 -8.03 6.63
N TYR A 108 -3.26 -7.77 6.33
CA TYR A 108 -2.17 -7.92 7.28
C TYR A 108 -1.61 -6.56 7.69
N LEU A 109 -1.33 -6.40 8.98
CA LEU A 109 -0.44 -5.35 9.47
C LEU A 109 0.98 -5.91 9.45
N GLU A 110 1.87 -5.28 8.70
CA GLU A 110 3.22 -5.80 8.49
C GLU A 110 4.27 -4.80 9.00
N SER A 111 5.06 -5.24 9.99
CA SER A 111 6.24 -4.52 10.47
C SER A 111 7.46 -4.88 9.62
N VAL A 112 8.55 -4.12 9.77
CA VAL A 112 9.82 -4.42 9.09
C VAL A 112 10.33 -5.81 9.48
N GLU A 113 10.13 -6.17 10.76
CA GLU A 113 10.52 -7.48 11.29
C GLU A 113 9.69 -8.60 10.68
N HIS A 114 8.36 -8.45 10.55
CA HIS A 114 7.52 -9.44 9.89
C HIS A 114 7.92 -9.63 8.41
N ASN A 115 8.13 -8.53 7.68
CA ASN A 115 8.54 -8.59 6.28
C ASN A 115 9.90 -9.30 6.11
N TYR A 116 10.86 -8.98 6.98
CA TYR A 116 12.18 -9.62 7.00
C TYR A 116 12.09 -11.11 7.34
N GLN A 117 11.30 -11.51 8.34
CA GLN A 117 11.20 -12.91 8.76
C GLN A 117 10.75 -13.80 7.61
N ILE A 118 9.77 -13.34 6.81
CA ILE A 118 9.26 -14.09 5.66
C ILE A 118 10.29 -14.10 4.53
N PHE A 119 10.92 -12.96 4.25
CA PHE A 119 12.02 -12.87 3.30
C PHE A 119 13.16 -13.85 3.64
N ALA A 120 13.50 -13.96 4.92
CA ALA A 120 14.58 -14.82 5.42
C ALA A 120 14.29 -16.31 5.26
N GLU A 121 13.03 -16.74 5.09
CA GLU A 121 12.68 -18.15 4.82
C GLU A 121 13.30 -18.67 3.52
N GLY A 122 13.64 -17.78 2.58
CA GLY A 122 14.29 -18.11 1.32
C GLY A 122 15.80 -18.37 1.40
N TYR A 123 16.42 -18.23 2.57
CA TYR A 123 17.88 -18.19 2.74
C TYR A 123 18.40 -19.29 3.67
N GLY A 124 19.68 -19.67 3.47
CA GLY A 124 20.34 -20.72 4.27
C GLY A 124 20.78 -20.26 5.65
N SER A 125 20.95 -18.95 5.87
CA SER A 125 21.32 -18.35 7.15
C SER A 125 20.64 -17.01 7.37
N LYS A 126 20.43 -16.65 8.65
CA LYS A 126 19.85 -15.34 9.02
C LYS A 126 20.79 -14.19 8.68
N GLU A 127 22.09 -14.41 8.81
CA GLU A 127 23.11 -13.41 8.49
C GLU A 127 23.09 -13.06 7.01
N GLU A 128 23.04 -14.08 6.13
CA GLU A 128 22.91 -13.87 4.69
C GLU A 128 21.59 -13.17 4.34
N ALA A 129 20.47 -13.62 4.91
CA ALA A 129 19.17 -12.99 4.70
C ALA A 129 19.20 -11.51 5.11
N PHE A 130 19.74 -11.19 6.28
CA PHE A 130 19.80 -9.81 6.75
C PHE A 130 20.66 -8.94 5.84
N LEU A 131 21.82 -9.43 5.39
CA LEU A 131 22.66 -8.71 4.45
C LEU A 131 21.92 -8.41 3.14
N GLN A 132 21.22 -9.40 2.57
CA GLN A 132 20.44 -9.20 1.34
C GLN A 132 19.27 -8.22 1.55
N TYR A 133 18.55 -8.34 2.66
CA TYR A 133 17.47 -7.42 3.01
C TYR A 133 17.98 -5.98 3.18
N LYS A 134 19.14 -5.81 3.80
CA LYS A 134 19.83 -4.51 3.96
C LYS A 134 20.25 -3.92 2.61
N GLU A 135 20.78 -4.74 1.69
CA GLU A 135 21.13 -4.29 0.34
C GLU A 135 19.90 -3.88 -0.48
N ILE A 136 18.79 -4.60 -0.35
CA ILE A 136 17.50 -4.17 -0.92
C ILE A 136 17.09 -2.82 -0.34
N ALA A 137 17.17 -2.64 0.97
CA ALA A 137 16.83 -1.39 1.63
C ALA A 137 17.69 -0.22 1.11
N LEU A 138 19.01 -0.40 1.03
CA LEU A 138 19.96 0.59 0.50
C LEU A 138 19.62 1.02 -0.94
N ASN A 139 19.27 0.05 -1.79
CA ASN A 139 19.00 0.28 -3.20
C ASN A 139 17.58 0.76 -3.50
N SER A 140 16.64 0.53 -2.59
CA SER A 140 15.23 0.96 -2.70
C SER A 140 15.04 2.46 -2.50
N ILE A 141 16.04 3.16 -1.95
CA ILE A 141 15.98 4.58 -1.59
C ILE A 141 17.06 5.39 -2.32
N SER A 142 16.86 6.70 -2.45
CA SER A 142 17.84 7.63 -3.06
C SER A 142 18.37 8.69 -2.07
N ASN A 143 17.88 8.71 -0.83
CA ASN A 143 18.32 9.65 0.20
C ASN A 143 19.66 9.21 0.80
N ILE A 144 20.71 10.01 0.56
CA ILE A 144 22.09 9.71 0.95
C ILE A 144 22.26 9.59 2.48
N ALA A 145 21.55 10.40 3.26
CA ALA A 145 21.65 10.35 4.72
C ALA A 145 21.10 9.03 5.26
N ILE A 146 19.92 8.63 4.79
CA ILE A 146 19.30 7.35 5.16
C ILE A 146 20.17 6.18 4.69
N GLN A 147 20.73 6.24 3.47
CA GLN A 147 21.69 5.23 3.00
C GLN A 147 22.93 5.14 3.89
N GLY A 148 23.43 6.26 4.42
CA GLY A 148 24.53 6.28 5.38
C GLY A 148 24.23 5.43 6.61
N GLU A 149 23.03 5.58 7.19
CA GLU A 149 22.63 4.79 8.37
C GLU A 149 22.39 3.32 8.05
N LEU A 150 21.76 3.05 6.91
CA LEU A 150 21.49 1.68 6.46
C LEU A 150 22.78 0.86 6.26
N ARG A 151 23.88 1.49 5.84
CA ARG A 151 25.18 0.77 5.73
C ARG A 151 25.63 0.21 7.07
N GLU A 152 25.42 0.99 8.14
CA GLU A 152 25.79 0.66 9.52
C GLU A 152 24.74 -0.19 10.25
N ALA A 153 23.56 -0.43 9.65
CA ALA A 153 22.50 -1.20 10.25
C ALA A 153 22.92 -2.66 10.53
N LYS A 154 22.59 -3.14 11.74
CA LYS A 154 22.89 -4.50 12.22
C LYS A 154 21.64 -5.30 12.56
N SER A 155 20.46 -4.69 12.44
CA SER A 155 19.17 -5.29 12.74
C SER A 155 18.03 -4.64 11.94
N CYS A 156 16.87 -5.29 11.88
CA CYS A 156 15.65 -4.72 11.30
C CYS A 156 15.24 -3.41 11.97
N LYS A 157 15.42 -3.31 13.28
CA LYS A 157 15.17 -2.10 14.05
C LYS A 157 16.06 -0.93 13.62
N ASP A 158 17.30 -1.19 13.22
CA ASP A 158 18.19 -0.16 12.67
C ASP A 158 17.70 0.31 11.29
N ILE A 159 17.22 -0.61 10.45
CA ILE A 159 16.62 -0.29 9.14
C ILE A 159 15.38 0.58 9.32
N GLU A 160 14.49 0.17 10.24
CA GLU A 160 13.28 0.91 10.58
C GLU A 160 13.61 2.33 11.05
N LYS A 161 14.56 2.46 11.98
CA LYS A 161 15.03 3.75 12.48
C LYS A 161 15.58 4.64 11.35
N ALA A 162 16.40 4.08 10.47
CA ALA A 162 16.98 4.80 9.34
C ALA A 162 15.89 5.32 8.39
N TYR A 163 14.89 4.50 8.07
CA TYR A 163 13.77 4.90 7.20
C TYR A 163 12.86 5.96 7.84
N SER A 164 12.77 5.97 9.17
CA SER A 164 11.93 6.87 9.96
C SER A 164 12.58 8.22 10.30
N GLN A 165 13.84 8.45 9.95
CA GLN A 165 14.56 9.71 10.27
C GLN A 165 13.89 10.98 9.76
N SER A 166 13.14 10.88 8.67
CA SER A 166 12.28 11.96 8.20
C SER A 166 10.86 11.44 8.19
N LEU A 167 10.00 11.85 9.11
CA LEU A 167 8.58 11.41 9.07
C LEU A 167 7.85 11.81 7.79
N LYS A 168 8.43 12.74 7.00
CA LYS A 168 7.95 13.05 5.68
C LYS A 168 8.29 11.90 4.71
N ASP A 169 7.27 11.37 4.06
CA ASP A 169 7.33 10.31 3.06
C ASP A 169 7.88 8.96 3.63
N ALA A 170 7.76 8.71 4.95
CA ALA A 170 8.30 7.49 5.56
C ALA A 170 7.49 6.27 5.16
N GLY A 171 6.16 6.35 5.19
CA GLY A 171 5.26 5.32 4.68
C GLY A 171 5.63 4.82 3.29
N GLU A 172 5.87 5.71 2.32
CA GLU A 172 6.21 5.35 0.94
C GLU A 172 7.55 4.60 0.85
N ARG A 173 8.53 4.97 1.68
CA ARG A 173 9.80 4.25 1.72
C ARG A 173 9.61 2.82 2.19
N PHE A 174 8.83 2.61 3.26
CA PHE A 174 8.52 1.27 3.76
C PHE A 174 7.74 0.44 2.73
N ILE A 175 6.77 1.06 2.03
CA ILE A 175 6.04 0.40 0.94
C ILE A 175 7.00 -0.20 -0.10
N PHE A 176 8.02 0.56 -0.55
CA PHE A 176 8.98 0.04 -1.53
C PHE A 176 9.92 -1.02 -0.96
N LEU A 177 10.40 -0.86 0.28
CA LEU A 177 11.19 -1.91 0.94
C LEU A 177 10.41 -3.22 0.94
N TYR A 178 9.15 -3.18 1.36
CA TYR A 178 8.32 -4.37 1.47
C TYR A 178 8.04 -4.98 0.10
N ALA A 179 7.64 -4.13 -0.86
CA ALA A 179 7.37 -4.58 -2.23
C ALA A 179 8.58 -5.27 -2.87
N HIS A 180 9.79 -4.72 -2.70
CA HIS A 180 11.00 -5.29 -3.27
C HIS A 180 11.45 -6.57 -2.56
N ALA A 181 11.35 -6.63 -1.23
CA ALA A 181 11.61 -7.86 -0.49
C ALA A 181 10.66 -8.98 -0.94
N MET A 182 9.38 -8.66 -1.11
CA MET A 182 8.36 -9.59 -1.59
C MET A 182 8.52 -10.01 -3.06
N LEU A 183 9.31 -9.32 -3.88
CA LEU A 183 9.60 -9.76 -5.25
C LEU A 183 10.49 -11.01 -5.28
N GLN A 184 11.26 -11.25 -4.21
CA GLN A 184 12.01 -12.49 -4.05
C GLN A 184 11.14 -13.65 -3.56
N ASP A 185 9.99 -13.36 -2.94
CA ASP A 185 9.01 -14.36 -2.57
C ASP A 185 8.41 -15.00 -3.83
N LYS A 186 7.73 -16.14 -3.71
CA LYS A 186 7.03 -16.83 -4.83
C LYS A 186 5.74 -16.10 -5.23
N VAL A 187 5.82 -14.78 -5.36
CA VAL A 187 4.70 -13.87 -5.59
C VAL A 187 4.58 -13.57 -7.08
N ASN A 188 3.38 -13.79 -7.62
CA ASN A 188 3.12 -13.51 -9.03
C ASN A 188 2.97 -12.01 -9.30
N LYS A 189 2.35 -11.27 -8.36
CA LYS A 189 2.02 -9.86 -8.55
C LYS A 189 1.88 -9.08 -7.25
N ILE A 190 2.37 -7.86 -7.26
CA ILE A 190 2.31 -6.86 -6.19
C ILE A 190 1.78 -5.57 -6.79
N SER A 191 0.74 -5.01 -6.19
CA SER A 191 0.23 -3.69 -6.53
C SER A 191 0.34 -2.75 -5.36
N ILE A 192 1.00 -1.61 -5.57
CA ILE A 192 1.04 -0.53 -4.58
C ILE A 192 -0.17 0.36 -4.84
N LEU A 193 -1.12 0.37 -3.93
CA LEU A 193 -2.31 1.20 -4.02
C LEU A 193 -2.02 2.58 -3.44
N SER A 194 -1.84 3.56 -4.30
CA SER A 194 -1.52 4.94 -3.90
C SER A 194 -2.03 5.93 -4.94
N ASN A 195 -2.34 7.15 -4.51
CA ASN A 195 -2.59 8.28 -5.41
C ASN A 195 -1.37 9.22 -5.48
N GLU A 196 -0.25 8.88 -4.81
CA GLU A 196 0.94 9.73 -4.70
C GLU A 196 1.86 9.60 -5.91
N ILE A 197 1.82 10.63 -6.76
CA ILE A 197 2.63 10.67 -7.99
C ILE A 197 4.12 10.78 -7.65
N LYS A 198 4.47 11.70 -6.75
CA LYS A 198 5.87 12.00 -6.43
C LYS A 198 6.48 10.90 -5.57
N GLY A 199 5.79 10.51 -4.49
CA GLY A 199 6.27 9.53 -3.52
C GLY A 199 6.23 8.08 -4.01
N VAL A 200 5.23 7.72 -4.84
CA VAL A 200 5.07 6.34 -5.29
C VAL A 200 5.36 6.18 -6.78
N TYR A 201 4.57 6.80 -7.67
CA TYR A 201 4.69 6.53 -9.11
C TYR A 201 6.08 6.90 -9.69
N ASN A 202 6.62 8.06 -9.31
CA ASN A 202 7.93 8.49 -9.78
C ASN A 202 9.07 7.66 -9.17
N VAL A 203 8.94 7.25 -7.91
CA VAL A 203 9.93 6.38 -7.26
C VAL A 203 9.93 4.99 -7.91
N TRP A 204 8.77 4.42 -8.20
CA TRP A 204 8.65 3.17 -8.96
C TRP A 204 9.35 3.27 -10.32
N LYS A 205 9.10 4.33 -11.10
CA LYS A 205 9.78 4.56 -12.39
C LYS A 205 11.30 4.71 -12.24
N ALA A 206 11.77 5.32 -11.15
CA ALA A 206 13.19 5.48 -10.89
C ALA A 206 13.83 4.13 -10.53
N ASN A 207 13.17 3.33 -9.69
CA ASN A 207 13.61 2.00 -9.28
C ASN A 207 13.67 1.02 -10.45
N MET A 208 12.74 1.11 -11.41
CA MET A 208 12.78 0.33 -12.65
C MET A 208 14.09 0.52 -13.44
N ARG A 209 14.82 1.64 -13.26
CA ARG A 209 16.07 1.93 -13.98
C ARG A 209 17.33 1.54 -13.19
N LYS A 210 17.17 1.03 -11.97
CA LYS A 210 18.29 0.65 -11.10
C LYS A 210 18.65 -0.81 -11.35
N GLY A 211 19.60 -1.07 -12.25
CA GLY A 211 20.04 -2.43 -12.59
C GLY A 211 20.44 -3.26 -11.37
N GLU A 212 21.19 -2.66 -10.44
CA GLU A 212 21.60 -3.29 -9.18
C GLU A 212 20.41 -3.72 -8.31
N LEU A 213 19.38 -2.87 -8.19
CA LEU A 213 18.16 -3.23 -7.47
C LEU A 213 17.43 -4.40 -8.15
N LEU A 214 17.30 -4.36 -9.49
CA LEU A 214 16.61 -5.41 -10.24
C LEU A 214 17.34 -6.75 -10.11
N GLU A 215 18.67 -6.74 -10.16
CA GLU A 215 19.51 -7.92 -9.93
C GLU A 215 19.30 -8.47 -8.51
N LEU A 216 19.33 -7.61 -7.49
CA LEU A 216 19.06 -7.99 -6.10
C LEU A 216 17.70 -8.66 -5.98
N VAL A 217 16.64 -8.13 -6.58
CA VAL A 217 15.28 -8.72 -6.50
C VAL A 217 15.01 -9.83 -7.53
N ARG A 218 16.05 -10.31 -8.23
CA ARG A 218 15.97 -11.40 -9.23
C ARG A 218 14.97 -11.12 -10.36
N VAL A 219 14.93 -9.88 -10.82
CA VAL A 219 14.13 -9.43 -11.96
C VAL A 219 15.04 -9.22 -13.17
N THR A 220 14.72 -9.88 -14.28
CA THR A 220 15.60 -9.97 -15.45
C THR A 220 15.38 -8.88 -16.50
N SER A 221 14.24 -8.17 -16.45
CA SER A 221 13.93 -7.08 -17.36
C SER A 221 13.04 -6.00 -16.75
N HIS A 222 12.99 -4.84 -17.39
CA HIS A 222 12.06 -3.77 -17.02
C HIS A 222 10.60 -4.22 -17.18
N GLU A 223 10.31 -5.02 -18.20
CA GLU A 223 8.98 -5.56 -18.47
C GLU A 223 8.54 -6.50 -17.34
N GLU A 224 9.41 -7.41 -16.91
CA GLU A 224 9.13 -8.30 -15.78
C GLU A 224 8.89 -7.50 -14.50
N TYR A 225 9.67 -6.45 -14.24
CA TYR A 225 9.45 -5.55 -13.11
C TYR A 225 8.05 -4.91 -13.17
N CYS A 226 7.63 -4.41 -14.34
CA CYS A 226 6.32 -3.80 -14.53
C CYS A 226 5.16 -4.79 -14.37
N GLU A 227 5.36 -6.05 -14.73
CA GLU A 227 4.37 -7.12 -14.60
C GLU A 227 4.21 -7.54 -13.13
N LYS A 228 5.34 -7.71 -12.42
CA LYS A 228 5.36 -8.18 -11.03
C LYS A 228 5.05 -7.08 -10.02
N LEU A 229 5.55 -5.85 -10.20
CA LEU A 229 5.36 -4.74 -9.27
C LEU A 229 4.84 -3.51 -9.99
N ARG A 230 3.61 -3.09 -9.64
CA ARG A 230 2.99 -1.92 -10.28
C ARG A 230 2.27 -1.02 -9.29
N PRO A 231 2.52 0.30 -9.31
CA PRO A 231 1.67 1.25 -8.62
C PRO A 231 0.32 1.36 -9.35
N VAL A 232 -0.77 1.34 -8.60
CA VAL A 232 -2.13 1.36 -9.11
C VAL A 232 -2.88 2.43 -8.33
N SER A 233 -3.50 3.38 -9.03
CA SER A 233 -4.27 4.41 -8.36
C SER A 233 -5.59 3.89 -7.82
N TYR A 234 -6.11 4.58 -6.81
CA TYR A 234 -7.45 4.31 -6.31
C TYR A 234 -8.48 4.39 -7.45
N ASN A 235 -8.30 5.31 -8.40
CA ASN A 235 -9.13 5.42 -9.59
C ASN A 235 -9.21 4.12 -10.41
N CYS A 236 -8.12 3.35 -10.52
CA CYS A 236 -8.15 2.04 -11.18
C CYS A 236 -9.08 1.06 -10.48
N ILE A 237 -9.08 1.08 -9.14
CA ILE A 237 -9.96 0.27 -8.31
C ILE A 237 -11.44 0.64 -8.58
N LEU A 238 -11.72 1.94 -8.65
CA LEU A 238 -13.05 2.48 -8.94
C LEU A 238 -13.57 2.02 -10.30
N VAL A 239 -12.75 2.19 -11.35
CA VAL A 239 -13.15 1.80 -12.71
C VAL A 239 -13.44 0.32 -12.81
N ASN A 240 -12.60 -0.52 -12.19
CA ASN A 240 -12.83 -1.96 -12.19
C ASN A 240 -14.17 -2.32 -11.54
N SER A 241 -14.54 -1.64 -10.46
CA SER A 241 -15.85 -1.81 -9.82
C SER A 241 -17.00 -1.38 -10.73
N LEU A 242 -16.91 -0.15 -11.27
CA LEU A 242 -17.95 0.44 -12.10
C LEU A 242 -18.17 -0.32 -13.42
N LYS A 243 -17.10 -0.87 -14.02
CA LYS A 243 -17.19 -1.70 -15.23
C LYS A 243 -17.73 -3.11 -14.94
N LYS A 244 -17.44 -3.69 -13.77
CA LYS A 244 -17.87 -5.04 -13.39
C LYS A 244 -19.30 -5.10 -12.83
N ASN A 245 -19.89 -3.96 -12.48
CA ASN A 245 -21.27 -3.84 -12.02
C ASN A 245 -22.17 -3.17 -13.07
N PRO A 246 -22.57 -3.88 -14.15
CA PRO A 246 -23.35 -3.31 -15.25
C PRO A 246 -24.78 -2.91 -14.85
N THR A 247 -25.24 -3.35 -13.68
CA THR A 247 -26.57 -3.06 -13.14
C THR A 247 -26.70 -1.65 -12.55
N LEU A 248 -25.59 -0.98 -12.27
CA LEU A 248 -25.62 0.40 -11.76
C LEU A 248 -26.06 1.37 -12.86
N THR A 249 -27.10 2.14 -12.57
CA THR A 249 -27.52 3.29 -13.39
C THR A 249 -26.44 4.37 -13.39
N SER A 250 -26.43 5.25 -14.40
CA SER A 250 -25.47 6.36 -14.48
C SER A 250 -25.53 7.28 -13.24
N GLU A 251 -26.72 7.52 -12.69
CA GLU A 251 -26.89 8.30 -11.45
C GLU A 251 -26.27 7.59 -10.24
N GLN A 252 -26.46 6.27 -10.10
CA GLN A 252 -25.83 5.51 -9.03
C GLN A 252 -24.30 5.50 -9.16
N LYS A 253 -23.76 5.37 -10.38
CA LYS A 253 -22.32 5.49 -10.64
C LYS A 253 -21.80 6.87 -10.24
N LYS A 254 -22.55 7.94 -10.53
CA LYS A 254 -22.20 9.32 -10.16
C LYS A 254 -22.20 9.54 -8.65
N SER A 255 -23.25 9.10 -7.96
CA SER A 255 -23.33 9.18 -6.49
C SER A 255 -22.21 8.40 -5.81
N LEU A 256 -21.93 7.18 -6.28
CA LEU A 256 -20.83 6.36 -5.77
C LEU A 256 -19.47 7.06 -5.98
N LEU A 257 -19.23 7.60 -7.17
CA LEU A 257 -18.00 8.36 -7.46
C LEU A 257 -17.86 9.62 -6.61
N GLN A 258 -18.95 10.32 -6.29
CA GLN A 258 -18.91 11.51 -5.42
C GLN A 258 -18.46 11.17 -4.01
N ILE A 259 -18.90 10.03 -3.49
CA ILE A 259 -18.52 9.54 -2.15
C ILE A 259 -17.04 9.12 -2.16
N MET A 260 -16.65 8.40 -3.20
CA MET A 260 -15.30 7.84 -3.35
C MET A 260 -14.22 8.87 -3.71
N ARG A 261 -14.51 9.88 -4.53
CA ARG A 261 -13.53 10.90 -4.95
C ARG A 261 -13.54 12.16 -4.11
N ASP A 262 -14.36 12.19 -3.05
CA ASP A 262 -14.70 13.36 -2.23
C ASP A 262 -15.33 14.50 -3.06
N SER A 263 -16.57 14.86 -2.74
CA SER A 263 -17.37 15.82 -3.52
C SER A 263 -16.78 17.23 -3.57
N LYS A 264 -15.83 17.54 -2.69
CA LYS A 264 -15.10 18.82 -2.65
C LYS A 264 -13.97 18.91 -3.67
N ILE A 265 -13.55 17.80 -4.26
CA ILE A 265 -12.42 17.77 -5.18
C ILE A 265 -12.91 18.08 -6.60
N ILE A 266 -12.52 19.26 -7.10
CA ILE A 266 -12.89 19.77 -8.43
C ILE A 266 -12.29 18.92 -9.56
N GLY A 267 -11.12 18.33 -9.34
CA GLY A 267 -10.44 17.42 -10.26
C GLY A 267 -9.41 16.55 -9.55
N ARG A 268 -9.22 15.31 -10.00
CA ARG A 268 -8.07 14.47 -9.62
C ARG A 268 -7.27 14.14 -10.87
N ASN A 269 -5.95 14.16 -10.74
CA ASN A 269 -5.07 13.64 -11.78
C ASN A 269 -5.36 12.17 -12.04
N VAL A 270 -5.51 11.84 -13.31
CA VAL A 270 -5.71 10.48 -13.82
C VAL A 270 -4.62 10.22 -14.83
N TYR A 271 -3.90 9.12 -14.63
CA TYR A 271 -2.93 8.63 -15.58
C TYR A 271 -3.48 7.43 -16.31
N TYR A 272 -3.41 7.48 -17.63
CA TYR A 272 -3.91 6.43 -18.47
C TYR A 272 -2.98 6.21 -19.65
N SER A 273 -3.14 5.08 -20.29
CA SER A 273 -2.44 4.73 -21.51
C SER A 273 -3.27 3.84 -22.40
N GLN A 274 -2.84 3.70 -23.65
CA GLN A 274 -3.44 2.70 -24.53
C GLN A 274 -3.34 1.30 -23.88
N LYS A 275 -4.34 0.45 -24.09
CA LYS A 275 -4.38 -0.92 -23.52
C LYS A 275 -3.11 -1.72 -23.79
N SER A 276 -2.52 -1.55 -24.97
CA SER A 276 -1.27 -2.19 -25.41
C SER A 276 -0.01 -1.64 -24.72
N CYS A 277 -0.06 -0.46 -24.11
CA CYS A 277 1.11 0.19 -23.51
C CYS A 277 1.20 -0.11 -22.01
N ASN A 278 2.31 -0.66 -21.53
CA ASN A 278 2.48 -0.95 -20.09
C ASN A 278 2.93 0.26 -19.27
N LEU A 279 3.29 1.35 -19.93
CA LEU A 279 3.66 2.61 -19.30
C LEU A 279 2.51 3.61 -19.43
N VAL A 280 2.50 4.59 -18.53
CA VAL A 280 1.63 5.77 -18.65
C VAL A 280 2.16 6.66 -19.77
N ASP A 281 1.31 7.02 -20.71
CA ASP A 281 1.62 7.98 -21.78
C ASP A 281 0.91 9.33 -21.56
N THR A 282 -0.21 9.34 -20.82
CA THR A 282 -1.08 10.51 -20.71
C THR A 282 -1.44 10.84 -19.26
N ARG A 283 -1.50 12.14 -18.95
CA ARG A 283 -1.98 12.70 -17.69
C ARG A 283 -3.09 13.71 -18.00
N ALA A 284 -4.23 13.56 -17.35
CA ALA A 284 -5.29 14.56 -17.38
C ALA A 284 -5.77 14.85 -15.96
N ASP A 285 -6.15 16.09 -15.69
CA ASP A 285 -6.95 16.42 -14.52
C ASP A 285 -8.42 16.24 -14.89
N MET A 286 -9.13 15.34 -14.21
CA MET A 286 -10.51 15.01 -14.54
C MET A 286 -11.41 15.26 -13.34
N ASN A 287 -12.51 15.97 -13.57
CA ASN A 287 -13.64 16.00 -12.64
C ASN A 287 -14.43 14.68 -12.69
N ASN A 288 -15.44 14.52 -11.84
CA ASN A 288 -16.20 13.26 -11.77
C ASN A 288 -16.99 12.95 -13.06
N GLU A 289 -17.52 13.97 -13.75
CA GLU A 289 -18.25 13.78 -15.01
C GLU A 289 -17.32 13.39 -16.15
N GLU A 290 -16.17 14.04 -16.26
CA GLU A 290 -15.12 13.70 -17.22
C GLU A 290 -14.59 12.29 -16.97
N PHE A 291 -14.44 11.90 -15.71
CA PHE A 291 -14.00 10.55 -15.34
C PHE A 291 -15.03 9.47 -15.71
N ILE A 292 -16.33 9.71 -15.50
CA ILE A 292 -17.39 8.79 -15.95
C ILE A 292 -17.38 8.66 -17.47
N ASN A 293 -17.34 9.79 -18.17
CA ASN A 293 -17.27 9.80 -19.63
C ASN A 293 -16.04 9.03 -20.13
N PHE A 294 -14.88 9.17 -19.46
CA PHE A 294 -13.69 8.39 -19.77
C PHE A 294 -13.94 6.89 -19.65
N ILE A 295 -14.54 6.45 -18.54
CA ILE A 295 -14.83 5.03 -18.27
C ILE A 295 -15.75 4.43 -19.34
N GLU A 296 -16.79 5.18 -19.73
CA GLU A 296 -17.86 4.71 -20.63
C GLU A 296 -17.47 4.74 -22.11
N LYS A 297 -16.59 5.65 -22.53
CA LYS A 297 -16.31 5.90 -23.95
C LYS A 297 -14.95 5.41 -24.45
N HIS A 298 -14.00 5.16 -23.55
CA HIS A 298 -12.61 4.89 -23.93
C HIS A 298 -12.19 3.46 -23.57
N ASP A 299 -12.79 2.48 -24.24
CA ASP A 299 -12.42 1.08 -24.06
C ASP A 299 -11.01 0.76 -24.55
N ASP A 300 -10.40 1.55 -25.43
CA ASP A 300 -9.01 1.30 -25.89
C ASP A 300 -7.94 1.77 -24.91
N TYR A 301 -8.34 2.39 -23.80
CA TYR A 301 -7.45 2.91 -22.78
C TYR A 301 -7.58 2.12 -21.48
N LYS A 302 -6.47 2.02 -20.75
CA LYS A 302 -6.43 1.51 -19.38
C LYS A 302 -5.93 2.60 -18.46
N LEU A 303 -6.56 2.70 -17.29
CA LEU A 303 -5.97 3.48 -16.21
C LEU A 303 -4.68 2.80 -15.76
N ALA A 304 -3.71 3.64 -15.42
CA ALA A 304 -2.38 3.19 -15.09
C ALA A 304 -1.90 3.72 -13.73
N PHE A 305 -2.27 4.96 -13.36
CA PHE A 305 -2.07 5.57 -12.04
C PHE A 305 -2.96 6.81 -11.89
#